data_AF-A0A534XMZ9-F1
#
_entry.id   AF-A0A534XMZ9-F1
#
_cell.length_a   1.000
_cell.length_b   1.000
_cell.length_c   1.000
_cell.angle_alpha   90.00
_cell.angle_beta   90.00
_cell.angle_gamma   90.00
#
_symmetry.space_group_name_H-M   'P 1'
#
loop_
_entity.id
_entity.type
_entity.pdbx_description
1 polymer ?
#
loop_
_entity_poly.entity_id
_entity_poly.type
_entity_poly.pdbx_seq_one_letter_code
_entity_poly.pdbx_strand_id
1 'polypeptide(L)' 'MSLPDPHSHTNPQQARTERICLALRVDFASRTLRGEATLDLSHAREGPLDLDTRDLDIESVATLDARPLRYRL' A
#
# COMPACT_ATOMS: atom_id res chain seq x y z
N MET A 1 -20.91 0.98 16.72
CA MET A 1 -20.11 1.59 15.64
C MET A 1 -18.73 1.87 16.22
N SER A 2 -17.67 1.34 15.60
CA SER A 2 -16.30 1.61 16.04
C SER A 2 -15.88 3.00 15.54
N LEU A 3 -15.22 3.78 16.41
CA LEU A 3 -14.70 5.10 16.06
C LEU A 3 -13.60 4.93 14.97
N PRO A 4 -13.49 5.82 13.96
CA PRO A 4 -12.35 5.81 13.06
C PRO A 4 -11.04 5.89 13.85
N ASP A 5 -10.03 5.12 13.44
CA ASP A 5 -8.71 5.15 14.07
C ASP A 5 -8.08 6.55 13.86
N PRO A 6 -7.84 7.33 14.93
CA PRO A 6 -7.31 8.68 14.80
C PRO A 6 -5.84 8.72 14.36
N HIS A 7 -5.16 7.57 14.30
CA HIS A 7 -3.74 7.46 13.93
C HIS A 7 -3.53 6.97 12.49
N SER A 8 -4.61 6.67 11.75
CA SER A 8 -4.54 6.28 10.34
C SER A 8 -5.08 7.39 9.45
N HIS A 9 -4.40 7.62 8.32
CA HIS A 9 -4.88 8.47 7.24
C HIS A 9 -5.70 7.70 6.20
N THR A 10 -5.83 6.38 6.35
CA THR A 10 -6.63 5.55 5.44
C THR A 10 -8.12 5.84 5.60
N ASN A 11 -8.86 5.75 4.49
CA ASN A 11 -10.31 5.87 4.50
C ASN A 11 -10.95 4.52 4.88
N PRO A 12 -11.60 4.39 6.05
CA PRO A 12 -12.10 3.11 6.55
C PRO A 12 -13.30 2.55 5.76
N GLN A 13 -13.86 3.33 4.83
CA GLN A 13 -14.92 2.91 3.91
C GLN A 13 -14.38 2.31 2.59
N GLN A 14 -13.06 2.33 2.36
CA GLN A 14 -12.43 1.66 1.22
C GLN A 14 -12.25 0.15 1.46
N ALA A 15 -11.87 -0.56 0.40
CA ALA A 15 -11.61 -2.00 0.46
C ALA A 15 -10.48 -2.31 1.45
N ARG A 16 -10.65 -3.39 2.22
CA ARG A 16 -9.67 -3.81 3.23
C ARG A 16 -8.66 -4.74 2.60
N THR A 17 -7.39 -4.61 2.97
CA THR A 17 -6.37 -5.60 2.65
C THR A 17 -6.63 -6.90 3.41
N GLU A 18 -6.79 -8.01 2.69
CA GLU A 18 -6.95 -9.35 3.25
C GLU A 18 -5.64 -10.13 3.30
N ARG A 19 -4.75 -9.86 2.34
CA ARG A 19 -3.43 -10.48 2.25
C ARG A 19 -2.40 -9.47 1.81
N ILE A 20 -1.21 -9.62 2.37
CA ILE A 20 -0.01 -8.91 1.92
C ILE A 20 1.07 -9.91 1.56
N CYS A 21 1.68 -9.72 0.39
CA CYS A 21 2.91 -10.42 0.00
C CYS A 21 4.04 -9.40 -0.05
N LEU A 22 5.14 -9.69 0.65
CA LEU A 22 6.31 -8.82 0.74
C LEU A 22 7.51 -9.51 0.09
N ALA A 23 7.92 -9.00 -1.06
CA ALA A 23 9.12 -9.44 -1.77
C ALA A 23 10.23 -8.41 -1.52
N LEU A 24 10.92 -8.53 -0.38
CA LEU A 24 11.88 -7.52 0.09
C LEU A 24 13.31 -8.03 0.06
N ARG A 25 14.23 -7.13 -0.28
CA ARG A 25 15.68 -7.27 -0.08
C ARG A 25 16.12 -6.35 1.05
N VAL A 26 16.97 -6.88 1.92
CA VAL A 26 17.58 -6.12 3.02
C VAL A 26 18.95 -5.61 2.56
N ASP A 27 19.14 -4.30 2.62
CA ASP A 27 20.44 -3.67 2.43
C ASP A 27 20.95 -3.13 3.77
N PHE A 28 21.98 -3.77 4.32
CA PHE A 28 22.57 -3.39 5.60
C PHE A 28 23.50 -2.17 5.50
N ALA A 29 24.06 -1.88 4.32
CA ALA A 29 24.97 -0.77 4.13
C ALA A 29 24.21 0.55 4.12
N SER A 30 23.11 0.61 3.37
CA SER A 30 22.21 1.77 3.34
C SER A 30 21.18 1.75 4.49
N ARG A 31 21.03 0.61 5.19
CA ARG A 31 20.00 0.37 6.21
C ARG A 31 18.58 0.51 5.67
N THR A 32 18.34 -0.01 4.46
CA THR A 32 17.04 0.08 3.78
C THR A 32 16.46 -1.29 3.45
N LEU A 33 15.13 -1.36 3.42
CA LEU A 33 14.39 -2.45 2.77
C LEU A 33 13.95 -1.96 1.40
N ARG A 34 14.23 -2.74 0.35
CA ARG A 34 13.80 -2.43 -1.02
C ARG A 34 13.08 -3.60 -1.64
N GLY A 35 11.98 -3.35 -2.32
CA GLY A 35 11.23 -4.40 -2.99
C GLY A 35 9.77 -4.03 -3.21
N GLU A 36 8.94 -5.05 -3.30
CA GLU A 36 7.53 -4.90 -3.69
C GLU A 36 6.61 -5.39 -2.56
N ALA A 37 5.51 -4.66 -2.39
CA ALA A 37 4.39 -5.04 -1.54
C ALA A 37 3.14 -5.24 -2.41
N THR A 38 2.63 -6.47 -2.45
CA THR A 38 1.39 -6.79 -3.15
C THR A 38 0.25 -6.90 -2.15
N LEU A 39 -0.84 -6.15 -2.38
CA LEU A 39 -2.02 -6.11 -1.53
C LEU A 39 -3.21 -6.78 -2.23
N ASP A 40 -3.77 -7.81 -1.62
CA ASP A 40 -5.06 -8.36 -2.05
C ASP A 40 -6.18 -7.67 -1.28
N LEU A 41 -7.09 -7.03 -2.00
CA LEU A 41 -8.21 -6.27 -1.43
C LEU A 41 -9.48 -7.12 -1.37
N SER A 42 -10.29 -6.92 -0.33
CA SER A 42 -11.51 -7.70 -0.08
C SER A 42 -12.58 -7.60 -1.16
N HIS A 43 -12.55 -6.54 -1.97
CA HIS A 43 -13.42 -6.37 -3.13
C HIS A 43 -12.81 -5.40 -4.13
N ALA A 44 -13.19 -5.56 -5.40
CA ALA A 44 -12.87 -4.59 -6.43
C ALA A 44 -13.61 -3.26 -6.14
N ARG A 45 -12.93 -2.15 -6.39
CA ARG A 45 -13.48 -0.81 -6.23
C ARG A 45 -12.86 0.11 -7.26
N GLU A 46 -13.66 1.05 -7.75
CA GLU A 46 -13.19 2.16 -8.56
C GLU A 46 -12.89 3.39 -7.69
N GLY A 47 -11.95 4.21 -8.15
CA GLY A 47 -11.56 5.46 -7.48
C GLY A 47 -10.25 5.33 -6.68
N PRO A 48 -9.94 6.35 -5.85
CA PRO A 48 -8.71 6.37 -5.07
C PRO A 48 -8.71 5.29 -3.97
N LEU A 49 -7.50 4.86 -3.62
CA LEU A 49 -7.21 4.01 -2.47
C LEU A 49 -6.18 4.75 -1.61
N ASP A 50 -6.52 5.01 -0.35
CA ASP A 50 -5.65 5.70 0.59
C ASP A 50 -4.86 4.67 1.38
N LEU A 51 -3.53 4.79 1.37
CA LEU A 51 -2.61 3.93 2.10
C LEU A 51 -1.73 4.78 3.00
N ASP A 52 -1.54 4.32 4.24
CA ASP A 52 -0.59 4.96 5.15
C ASP A 52 0.84 4.70 4.66
N THR A 53 1.64 5.77 4.59
CA THR A 53 3.08 5.69 4.33
C THR A 53 3.82 6.58 5.32
N ARG A 54 5.04 6.18 5.70
CA ARG A 54 5.96 7.00 6.49
C ARG A 54 7.38 6.64 6.09
N ASP A 55 8.15 7.65 5.69
CA ASP A 55 9.54 7.50 5.25
C ASP A 55 9.73 6.41 4.18
N LEU A 56 8.73 6.23 3.32
CA LEU A 56 8.78 5.31 2.17
C LEU A 56 9.05 6.09 0.89
N ASP A 57 10.04 5.62 0.12
CA ASP A 57 10.23 6.05 -1.26
C ASP A 57 9.43 5.12 -2.18
N ILE A 58 8.32 5.63 -2.73
CA ILE A 58 7.47 4.86 -3.63
C ILE A 58 7.96 5.08 -5.06
N GLU A 59 8.56 4.04 -5.64
CA GLU A 59 9.10 4.07 -7.01
C GLU A 59 8.00 3.96 -8.08
N SER A 60 6.99 3.12 -7.85
CA SER A 60 5.85 2.94 -8.76
C SER A 60 4.69 2.22 -8.08
N VAL A 61 3.51 2.29 -8.70
CA VAL A 61 2.32 1.51 -8.32
C VAL A 61 1.72 0.89 -9.58
N ALA A 62 1.37 -0.39 -9.52
CA ALA A 62 0.74 -1.11 -10.62
C ALA A 62 -0.23 -2.19 -10.11
N THR A 63 -1.12 -2.63 -10.99
CA THR A 63 -1.96 -3.82 -10.77
C THR A 63 -1.19 -5.11 -11.06
N LEU A 64 -1.75 -6.26 -10.71
CA LEU A 64 -1.14 -7.58 -10.93
C LEU A 64 -0.90 -7.93 -12.41
N ASP A 65 -1.67 -7.33 -13.32
CA ASP A 65 -1.48 -7.40 -14.77
C ASP A 65 -0.48 -6.34 -15.30
N ALA A 66 0.35 -5.78 -14.41
CA ALA A 66 1.37 -4.78 -14.69
C ALA A 66 0.86 -3.47 -15.31
N ARG A 67 -0.42 -3.14 -15.09
CA ARG A 67 -0.96 -1.86 -15.53
C ARG A 67 -0.54 -0.77 -14.53
N PRO A 68 0.19 0.27 -14.97
CA PRO A 68 0.63 1.34 -14.08
C PRO A 68 -0.56 2.15 -13.55
N LEU A 69 -0.49 2.53 -12.28
CA LEU A 69 -1.45 3.39 -11.60
C LEU A 69 -0.77 4.70 -11.19
N ARG A 70 -1.54 5.78 -11.25
CA ARG A 70 -1.10 7.07 -10.71
C ARG A 70 -1.22 7.06 -9.19
N TYR A 71 -0.18 7.51 -8.50
CA TYR A 71 -0.20 7.73 -7.06
C TYR A 71 0.26 9.17 -6.73
N ARG A 72 0.05 9.55 -5.47
CA ARG A 72 0.54 10.79 -4.85
C ARG A 72 0.87 10.47 -3.39
N LEU A 73 1.97 11.04 -2.89
CA LEU A 73 2.37 11.04 -1.48
C LEU A 73 1.87 12.31 -0.78
#